data_AF-A0A834ZCQ1-F1
#
_entry.id   AF-A0A834ZCQ1-F1
#
_cell.length_a   1.000
_cell.length_b   1.000
_cell.length_c   1.000
_cell.angle_alpha   90.00
_cell.angle_beta   90.00
_cell.angle_gamma   90.00
#
_symmetry.space_group_name_H-M   'P 1'
#
loop_
_entity.id
_entity.type
_entity.pdbx_description
1 polymer ?
#
loop_
_entity_poly.entity_id
_entity_poly.type
_entity_poly.pdbx_seq_one_letter_code
_entity_poly.pdbx_strand_id
1 'polypeptide(L)'
;MASYWEHFGEIANVAQLTGLDAVRLIGMIVKAASTARMHKKNCRQFAQHLKLIGNLLEQLKISELKKYPETREPLEQLEDALRRSYILVNSCQDKSYLYLLAMGWNIVYQFRKAQGEIDRYLRIIPLITLVDNARVKERLDDIERDKCEYTLEEEDRKVQDAILKPEPSKNDTVVLKKTLSCSYPNLPFDEALQKENEKLQVELERSQSIMDVSQCQIIQHLLEFTEAAANSLPEKGSPLKRSKKVEPNWSNANNDKEHSFNERRLKESDTHNMSRNTSSVSSGQDLLSTRGSHRHEEWHSDLLGCCSEPYLCMYSYLLQYSVPLLWLS
;
A
#
# COMPACT_ATOMS: atom_id res chain seq x y z
N MET A 1 -5.33 -22.36 8.07
CA MET A 1 -4.99 -21.09 7.40
C MET A 1 -4.40 -20.19 8.45
N ALA A 2 -3.17 -19.69 8.26
CA ALA A 2 -2.61 -18.66 9.14
C ALA A 2 -3.46 -17.38 9.05
N SER A 3 -3.43 -16.53 10.07
CA SER A 3 -4.16 -15.28 10.01
C SER A 3 -3.34 -14.23 9.25
N TYR A 4 -3.92 -13.65 8.21
CA TYR A 4 -3.28 -12.60 7.38
C TYR A 4 -2.74 -11.37 8.14
N TRP A 5 -3.01 -11.28 9.45
CA TRP A 5 -2.56 -10.23 10.34
C TRP A 5 -1.17 -10.50 10.95
N GLU A 6 -0.76 -11.77 11.07
CA GLU A 6 0.58 -12.17 11.54
C GLU A 6 1.70 -11.71 10.58
N HIS A 7 1.35 -11.41 9.32
CA HIS A 7 2.29 -11.15 8.23
C HIS A 7 2.84 -9.71 8.26
N PHE A 8 2.13 -8.78 8.91
CA PHE A 8 2.52 -7.37 9.05
C PHE A 8 3.09 -7.02 10.42
N GLY A 9 2.74 -7.77 11.47
CA GLY A 9 3.20 -7.54 12.86
C GLY A 9 4.43 -8.36 13.23
N GLU A 10 5.30 -7.79 14.05
CA GLU A 10 6.05 -8.63 15.00
C GLU A 10 5.15 -8.76 16.23
N ILE A 11 5.07 -9.96 16.83
CA ILE A 11 4.27 -10.16 18.03
C ILE A 11 4.75 -9.24 19.18
N ALA A 12 6.04 -8.90 19.20
CA ALA A 12 6.63 -7.90 20.09
C ALA A 12 5.99 -6.50 19.93
N ASN A 13 5.70 -6.05 18.70
CA ASN A 13 5.03 -4.79 18.43
C ASN A 13 3.52 -4.85 18.76
N VAL A 14 2.87 -6.01 18.71
CA VAL A 14 1.52 -6.18 19.25
C VAL A 14 1.54 -6.04 20.77
N ALA A 15 2.48 -6.71 21.44
CA ALA A 15 2.59 -6.76 22.90
C ALA A 15 2.78 -5.35 23.52
N GLN A 16 3.60 -4.50 22.89
CA GLN A 16 3.79 -3.10 23.31
C GLN A 16 2.52 -2.22 23.22
N LEU A 17 1.49 -2.67 22.51
CA LEU A 17 0.21 -1.97 22.35
C LEU A 17 -0.90 -2.54 23.25
N THR A 18 -0.60 -3.56 24.07
CA THR A 18 -1.54 -4.09 25.06
C THR A 18 -1.81 -3.06 26.17
N GLY A 19 -3.02 -3.05 26.71
CA GLY A 19 -3.45 -2.05 27.70
C GLY A 19 -3.64 -0.61 27.18
N LEU A 20 -3.34 -0.33 25.91
CA LEU A 20 -3.70 0.94 25.27
C LEU A 20 -5.18 0.94 24.87
N ASP A 21 -5.88 2.03 25.18
CA ASP A 21 -7.27 2.24 24.79
C ASP A 21 -7.43 2.58 23.30
N ALA A 22 -8.65 2.45 22.79
CA ALA A 22 -8.99 2.69 21.39
C ALA A 22 -8.64 4.12 20.90
N VAL A 23 -8.84 5.16 21.70
CA VAL A 23 -8.59 6.56 21.31
C VAL A 23 -7.08 6.81 21.18
N ARG A 24 -6.30 6.28 22.13
CA ARG A 24 -4.83 6.35 22.08
C ARG A 24 -4.25 5.53 20.92
N LEU A 25 -4.82 4.35 20.63
CA LEU A 25 -4.45 3.56 19.44
C LEU A 25 -4.73 4.33 18.14
N ILE A 26 -5.91 4.96 18.01
CA ILE A 26 -6.26 5.83 16.88
C ILE A 26 -5.24 6.99 16.73
N GLY A 27 -4.87 7.66 17.83
CA GLY A 27 -3.84 8.69 17.81
C GLY A 27 -2.47 8.20 17.31
N MET A 28 -2.09 6.97 17.65
CA MET A 28 -0.86 6.34 17.14
C MET A 28 -0.96 5.97 15.65
N ILE A 29 -2.12 5.46 15.19
CA ILE A 29 -2.37 5.17 13.76
C ILE A 29 -2.28 6.45 12.93
N VAL A 30 -2.90 7.54 13.40
CA VAL A 30 -2.84 8.87 12.76
C VAL A 30 -1.40 9.37 12.66
N LYS A 31 -0.58 9.15 13.68
CA LYS A 31 0.84 9.51 13.66
C LYS A 31 1.61 8.69 12.61
N ALA A 32 1.47 7.36 12.61
CA ALA A 32 2.15 6.48 11.65
C ALA A 32 1.72 6.75 10.19
N ALA A 33 0.44 7.08 9.96
CA ALA A 33 -0.06 7.48 8.64
C ALA A 33 0.55 8.78 8.12
N SER A 34 1.01 9.68 9.01
CA SER A 34 1.70 10.92 8.61
C SER A 34 3.14 10.69 8.15
N THR A 35 3.78 9.60 8.60
CA THR A 35 5.18 9.24 8.33
C THR A 35 5.34 8.09 7.32
N ALA A 36 4.24 7.55 6.80
CA ALA A 36 4.23 6.48 5.80
C ALA A 36 5.00 6.85 4.51
N ARG A 37 5.88 5.93 4.06
CA ARG A 37 6.66 6.06 2.82
C ARG A 37 5.89 5.52 1.60
N MET A 38 5.10 4.46 1.80
CA MET A 38 4.22 3.85 0.78
C MET A 38 2.73 4.04 1.10
N HIS A 39 1.86 3.75 0.11
CA HIS A 39 0.39 3.77 0.23
C HIS A 39 -0.18 5.04 0.88
N LYS A 40 0.46 6.19 0.64
CA LYS A 40 0.18 7.46 1.33
C LYS A 40 -1.27 7.89 1.24
N LYS A 41 -1.94 7.68 0.09
CA LYS A 41 -3.39 7.92 -0.09
C LYS A 41 -4.21 7.06 0.90
N ASN A 42 -4.01 5.74 0.87
CA ASN A 42 -4.74 4.77 1.70
C ASN A 42 -4.50 5.00 3.20
N CYS A 43 -3.24 5.20 3.62
CA CYS A 43 -2.90 5.51 5.01
C CYS A 43 -3.61 6.78 5.51
N ARG A 44 -3.68 7.83 4.68
CA ARG A 44 -4.36 9.09 5.03
C ARG A 44 -5.87 8.94 5.11
N GLN A 45 -6.50 8.28 4.13
CA GLN A 45 -7.93 7.98 4.13
C GLN A 45 -8.33 7.21 5.39
N PHE A 46 -7.64 6.11 5.68
CA PHE A 46 -7.90 5.30 6.87
C PHE A 46 -7.67 6.08 8.17
N ALA A 47 -6.63 6.91 8.25
CA ALA A 47 -6.39 7.80 9.39
C ALA A 47 -7.36 8.99 9.49
N GLN A 48 -8.10 9.34 8.44
CA GLN A 48 -9.20 10.31 8.49
C GLN A 48 -10.46 9.63 9.02
N HIS A 49 -10.80 8.46 8.47
CA HIS A 49 -11.90 7.62 8.91
C HIS A 49 -11.83 7.28 10.41
N LEU A 50 -10.67 6.81 10.87
CA LEU A 50 -10.43 6.53 12.30
C LEU A 50 -10.53 7.76 13.22
N LYS A 51 -10.42 9.00 12.71
CA LYS A 51 -10.69 10.20 13.53
C LYS A 51 -12.17 10.44 13.77
N LEU A 52 -13.03 10.16 12.78
CA LEU A 52 -14.48 10.21 12.97
C LEU A 52 -14.91 9.25 14.09
N ILE A 53 -14.30 8.06 14.06
CA ILE A 53 -14.44 7.00 15.06
C ILE A 53 -13.93 7.47 16.44
N GLY A 54 -12.71 8.01 16.53
CA GLY A 54 -12.16 8.54 17.79
C GLY A 54 -13.07 9.59 18.42
N ASN A 55 -13.54 10.55 17.63
CA ASN A 55 -14.49 11.59 18.06
C ASN A 55 -15.80 11.00 18.60
N LEU A 56 -16.27 9.88 18.06
CA LEU A 56 -17.45 9.16 18.57
C LEU A 56 -17.15 8.44 19.89
N LEU A 57 -16.02 7.74 19.99
CA LEU A 57 -15.63 6.99 21.19
C LEU A 57 -15.39 7.90 22.41
N GLU A 58 -14.87 9.12 22.19
CA GLU A 58 -14.79 10.16 23.21
C GLU A 58 -16.19 10.61 23.69
N GLN A 59 -17.11 10.89 22.75
CA GLN A 59 -18.49 11.30 23.08
C GLN A 59 -19.27 10.20 23.80
N LEU A 60 -19.01 8.93 23.47
CA LEU A 60 -19.57 7.75 24.12
C LEU A 60 -18.96 7.47 25.51
N LYS A 61 -17.88 8.16 25.90
CA LYS A 61 -17.10 7.89 27.12
C LYS A 61 -16.73 6.40 27.23
N ILE A 62 -16.00 5.89 26.24
CA ILE A 62 -15.63 4.47 26.08
C ILE A 62 -15.13 3.77 27.38
N SER A 63 -14.45 4.50 28.28
CA SER A 63 -13.97 4.01 29.58
C SER A 63 -15.09 3.61 30.55
N GLU A 64 -16.27 4.23 30.43
CA GLU A 64 -17.47 3.87 31.20
C GLU A 64 -18.15 2.64 30.59
N LEU A 65 -18.22 2.58 29.25
CA LEU A 65 -18.83 1.44 28.54
C LEU A 65 -18.07 0.12 28.79
N LYS A 66 -16.74 0.16 29.00
CA LYS A 66 -15.95 -1.02 29.39
C LYS A 66 -16.29 -1.59 30.78
N LYS A 67 -17.08 -0.90 31.60
CA LYS A 67 -17.52 -1.40 32.93
C LYS A 67 -18.72 -2.36 32.85
N TYR A 68 -19.48 -2.30 31.75
CA TYR A 68 -20.65 -3.15 31.51
C TYR A 68 -20.22 -4.42 30.77
N PRO A 69 -20.61 -5.62 31.22
CA PRO A 69 -20.17 -6.88 30.60
C PRO A 69 -20.64 -7.02 29.15
N GLU A 70 -21.81 -6.47 28.81
CA GLU A 70 -22.42 -6.56 27.47
C GLU A 70 -21.59 -5.84 26.40
N THR A 71 -21.00 -4.68 26.73
CA THR A 71 -20.14 -3.93 25.81
C THR A 71 -18.66 -4.27 25.93
N ARG A 72 -18.23 -4.93 27.00
CA ARG A 72 -16.80 -5.15 27.27
C ARG A 72 -16.10 -5.93 26.17
N GLU A 73 -16.65 -7.07 25.75
CA GLU A 73 -16.05 -7.90 24.69
C GLU A 73 -15.98 -7.17 23.34
N PRO A 74 -17.07 -6.56 22.80
CA PRO A 74 -16.99 -5.74 21.60
C PRO A 74 -15.95 -4.60 21.66
N LEU A 75 -15.72 -4.03 22.84
CA LEU A 75 -14.73 -2.97 23.05
C LEU A 75 -13.28 -3.49 23.10
N GLU A 76 -13.05 -4.68 23.66
CA GLU A 76 -11.75 -5.35 23.62
C GLU A 76 -11.42 -5.81 22.18
N GLN A 77 -12.40 -6.33 21.45
CA GLN A 77 -12.26 -6.72 20.04
C GLN A 77 -12.00 -5.52 19.09
N LEU A 78 -12.66 -4.37 19.33
CA LEU A 78 -12.38 -3.11 18.63
C LEU A 78 -10.94 -2.65 18.83
N GLU A 79 -10.43 -2.70 20.06
CA GLU A 79 -9.04 -2.35 20.34
C GLU A 79 -8.04 -3.30 19.68
N ASP A 80 -8.34 -4.60 19.64
CA ASP A 80 -7.48 -5.57 18.93
C ASP A 80 -7.48 -5.35 17.41
N ALA A 81 -8.62 -4.98 16.82
CA ALA A 81 -8.68 -4.54 15.42
C ALA A 81 -7.85 -3.26 15.20
N LEU A 82 -7.85 -2.31 16.14
CA LEU A 82 -7.02 -1.11 16.11
C LEU A 82 -5.52 -1.43 16.29
N ARG A 83 -5.14 -2.40 17.14
CA ARG A 83 -3.74 -2.87 17.28
C ARG A 83 -3.22 -3.47 15.96
N ARG A 84 -4.03 -4.31 15.29
CA ARG A 84 -3.74 -4.82 13.92
C ARG A 84 -3.62 -3.68 12.90
N SER A 85 -4.50 -2.69 13.00
CA SER A 85 -4.56 -1.53 12.11
C SER A 85 -3.35 -0.60 12.21
N TYR A 86 -2.83 -0.37 13.43
CA TYR A 86 -1.57 0.33 13.65
C TYR A 86 -0.41 -0.37 12.97
N ILE A 87 -0.34 -1.70 13.10
CA ILE A 87 0.70 -2.52 12.50
C ILE A 87 0.69 -2.43 10.96
N LEU A 88 -0.48 -2.51 10.33
CA LEU A 88 -0.64 -2.33 8.89
C LEU A 88 -0.11 -0.95 8.43
N VAL A 89 -0.54 0.13 9.09
CA VAL A 89 -0.12 1.50 8.74
C VAL A 89 1.38 1.72 9.00
N ASN A 90 1.91 1.23 10.12
CA ASN A 90 3.32 1.36 10.47
C ASN A 90 4.23 0.58 9.51
N SER A 91 3.78 -0.57 8.98
CA SER A 91 4.54 -1.31 7.96
C SER A 91 4.77 -0.50 6.67
N CYS A 92 3.87 0.43 6.35
CA CYS A 92 3.99 1.31 5.17
C CYS A 92 5.08 2.39 5.33
N GLN A 93 5.75 2.46 6.50
CA GLN A 93 6.90 3.33 6.74
C GLN A 93 8.24 2.61 6.48
N ASP A 94 8.50 1.48 7.15
CA ASP A 94 9.88 0.98 7.32
C ASP A 94 10.16 -0.44 6.81
N LYS A 95 9.20 -1.15 6.19
CA LYS A 95 9.53 -2.36 5.41
C LYS A 95 10.40 -2.03 4.18
N SER A 96 10.89 -3.05 3.47
CA SER A 96 11.47 -2.88 2.12
C SER A 96 10.45 -2.16 1.21
N TYR A 97 10.93 -1.17 0.45
CA TYR A 97 10.14 -0.48 -0.56
C TYR A 97 9.71 -1.44 -1.69
N LEU A 98 10.61 -2.34 -2.12
CA LEU A 98 10.32 -3.36 -3.14
C LEU A 98 9.29 -4.39 -2.64
N TYR A 99 9.39 -4.82 -1.39
CA TYR A 99 8.38 -5.68 -0.76
C TYR A 99 7.00 -5.01 -0.70
N LEU A 100 6.94 -3.74 -0.31
CA LEU A 100 5.67 -3.00 -0.22
C LEU A 100 5.02 -2.79 -1.61
N LEU A 101 5.81 -2.57 -2.66
CA LEU A 101 5.32 -2.58 -4.05
C LEU A 101 4.74 -3.95 -4.45
N ALA A 102 5.52 -5.02 -4.26
CA ALA A 102 5.09 -6.38 -4.56
C ALA A 102 3.79 -6.76 -3.83
N MET A 103 3.64 -6.31 -2.58
CA MET A 103 2.48 -6.54 -1.73
C MET A 103 1.35 -5.52 -1.89
N GLY A 104 1.43 -4.60 -2.85
CA GLY A 104 0.53 -3.44 -2.93
C GLY A 104 -0.96 -3.78 -2.93
N TRP A 105 -1.38 -4.83 -3.66
CA TRP A 105 -2.76 -5.31 -3.67
C TRP A 105 -3.19 -5.99 -2.36
N ASN A 106 -2.28 -6.69 -1.69
CA ASN A 106 -2.55 -7.30 -0.39
C ASN A 106 -2.77 -6.21 0.67
N ILE A 107 -1.90 -5.20 0.70
CA ILE A 107 -2.01 -4.05 1.62
C ILE A 107 -3.32 -3.29 1.38
N VAL A 108 -3.68 -3.02 0.12
CA VAL A 108 -4.96 -2.42 -0.28
C VAL A 108 -6.17 -3.27 0.17
N TYR A 109 -6.06 -4.61 0.13
CA TYR A 109 -7.07 -5.50 0.68
C TYR A 109 -7.13 -5.45 2.22
N GLN A 110 -5.99 -5.43 2.92
CA GLN A 110 -5.97 -5.32 4.38
C GLN A 110 -6.58 -3.99 4.87
N PHE A 111 -6.42 -2.88 4.15
CA PHE A 111 -7.09 -1.62 4.49
C PHE A 111 -8.62 -1.73 4.44
N ARG A 112 -9.19 -2.31 3.36
CA ARG A 112 -10.63 -2.59 3.27
C ARG A 112 -11.11 -3.50 4.40
N LYS A 113 -10.33 -4.54 4.71
CA LYS A 113 -10.64 -5.52 5.76
C LYS A 113 -10.59 -4.90 7.15
N ALA A 114 -9.56 -4.11 7.45
CA ALA A 114 -9.39 -3.43 8.75
C ALA A 114 -10.54 -2.45 9.03
N GLN A 115 -10.92 -1.64 8.03
CA GLN A 115 -12.07 -0.74 8.16
C GLN A 115 -13.37 -1.54 8.40
N GLY A 116 -13.68 -2.53 7.56
CA GLY A 116 -14.91 -3.33 7.71
C GLY A 116 -14.99 -4.14 9.02
N GLU A 117 -13.84 -4.54 9.58
CA GLU A 117 -13.73 -5.16 10.90
C GLU A 117 -14.04 -4.16 12.03
N ILE A 118 -13.48 -2.95 11.95
CA ILE A 118 -13.70 -1.87 12.92
C ILE A 118 -15.15 -1.35 12.86
N ASP A 119 -15.68 -1.07 11.67
CA ASP A 119 -17.06 -0.60 11.44
C ASP A 119 -18.10 -1.58 12.01
N ARG A 120 -17.85 -2.89 11.88
CA ARG A 120 -18.69 -3.93 12.48
C ARG A 120 -18.76 -3.79 14.00
N TYR A 121 -17.62 -3.66 14.69
CA TYR A 121 -17.60 -3.53 16.15
C TYR A 121 -18.24 -2.21 16.61
N LEU A 122 -17.99 -1.12 15.90
CA LEU A 122 -18.59 0.19 16.17
C LEU A 122 -20.10 0.25 15.94
N ARG A 123 -20.66 -0.61 15.08
CA ARG A 123 -22.11 -0.76 14.95
C ARG A 123 -22.74 -1.53 16.11
N ILE A 124 -22.00 -2.48 16.71
CA ILE A 124 -22.48 -3.31 17.84
C ILE A 124 -22.55 -2.48 19.14
N ILE A 125 -21.50 -1.71 19.47
CA ILE A 125 -21.39 -1.02 20.77
C ILE A 125 -22.58 -0.06 21.06
N PRO A 126 -23.04 0.80 20.11
CA PRO A 126 -24.19 1.67 20.32
C PRO A 126 -25.54 0.96 20.27
N LEU A 127 -25.67 -0.16 19.53
CA LEU A 127 -26.89 -0.98 19.56
C LEU A 127 -27.11 -1.62 20.94
N ILE A 128 -26.03 -1.95 21.66
CA ILE A 128 -26.10 -2.46 23.04
C ILE A 128 -26.41 -1.34 24.06
N THR A 129 -25.97 -0.11 23.80
CA THR A 129 -25.97 0.96 24.82
C THR A 129 -26.99 2.08 24.64
N LEU A 130 -27.45 2.34 23.41
CA LEU A 130 -28.07 3.62 23.05
C LEU A 130 -29.15 3.48 21.96
N VAL A 131 -30.21 2.72 22.24
CA VAL A 131 -31.38 2.56 21.35
C VAL A 131 -31.99 3.93 20.94
N ASP A 132 -31.94 4.93 21.81
CA ASP A 132 -32.63 6.22 21.64
C ASP A 132 -31.73 7.47 21.44
N ASN A 133 -30.41 7.33 21.27
CA ASN A 133 -29.51 8.50 21.16
C ASN A 133 -29.34 9.01 19.71
N ALA A 134 -30.20 9.95 19.32
CA ALA A 134 -30.20 10.56 17.98
C ALA A 134 -28.84 11.17 17.54
N ARG A 135 -28.08 11.79 18.45
CA ARG A 135 -26.76 12.39 18.12
C ARG A 135 -25.70 11.31 17.87
N VAL A 136 -25.75 10.20 18.58
CA VAL A 136 -24.85 9.06 18.33
C VAL A 136 -25.22 8.38 17.02
N LYS A 137 -26.52 8.26 16.70
CA LYS A 137 -26.99 7.76 15.42
C LYS A 137 -26.50 8.61 14.24
N GLU A 138 -26.64 9.93 14.30
CA GLU A 138 -26.08 10.86 13.28
C GLU A 138 -24.60 10.59 12.99
N ARG A 139 -23.79 10.31 14.02
CA ARG A 139 -22.35 10.05 13.88
C ARG A 139 -22.02 8.65 13.37
N LEU A 140 -22.87 7.66 13.62
CA LEU A 140 -22.78 6.36 12.94
C LEU A 140 -23.15 6.49 11.46
N ASP A 141 -24.18 7.27 11.14
CA ASP A 141 -24.60 7.55 9.76
C ASP A 141 -23.53 8.35 8.98
N ASP A 142 -22.72 9.18 9.65
CA ASP A 142 -21.47 9.76 9.09
C ASP A 142 -20.40 8.71 8.83
N ILE A 143 -20.10 7.83 9.79
CA ILE A 143 -19.05 6.81 9.68
C ILE A 143 -19.40 5.75 8.62
N GLU A 144 -20.64 5.25 8.58
CA GLU A 144 -21.09 4.26 7.58
C GLU A 144 -21.16 4.83 6.15
N ARG A 145 -21.20 6.17 6.02
CA ARG A 145 -21.05 6.88 4.73
C ARG A 145 -19.58 7.07 4.32
N ASP A 146 -18.64 7.09 5.26
CA ASP A 146 -17.20 7.30 5.00
C ASP A 146 -16.47 6.03 4.54
N LYS A 147 -17.03 5.39 3.50
CA LYS A 147 -16.50 4.18 2.87
C LYS A 147 -15.31 4.52 1.98
N CYS A 148 -14.12 4.49 2.57
CA CYS A 148 -12.88 4.87 1.90
C CYS A 148 -12.54 3.94 0.72
N GLU A 149 -12.39 4.52 -0.47
CA GLU A 149 -11.92 3.80 -1.66
C GLU A 149 -10.39 3.61 -1.59
N TYR A 150 -9.97 2.42 -1.14
CA TYR A 150 -8.56 2.02 -1.11
C TYR A 150 -8.11 1.44 -2.45
N THR A 151 -7.04 2.01 -3.01
CA THR A 151 -6.54 1.75 -4.37
C THR A 151 -5.02 1.58 -4.37
N LEU A 152 -4.47 0.77 -5.27
CA LEU A 152 -3.06 0.89 -5.65
C LEU A 152 -2.91 2.10 -6.60
N GLU A 153 -1.83 2.86 -6.47
CA GLU A 153 -1.57 3.98 -7.37
C GLU A 153 -1.10 3.45 -8.75
N GLU A 154 -1.48 4.11 -9.83
CA GLU A 154 -1.33 3.54 -11.19
C GLU A 154 0.14 3.41 -11.63
N GLU A 155 1.03 4.24 -11.10
CA GLU A 155 2.48 4.06 -11.28
C GLU A 155 3.04 2.92 -10.42
N ASP A 156 2.58 2.77 -9.16
CA ASP A 156 2.94 1.63 -8.29
C ASP A 156 2.54 0.30 -8.94
N ARG A 157 1.35 0.25 -9.57
CA ARG A 157 0.87 -0.93 -10.32
C ARG A 157 1.83 -1.30 -11.46
N LYS A 158 2.17 -0.36 -12.34
CA LYS A 158 3.09 -0.60 -13.47
C LYS A 158 4.47 -1.08 -13.02
N VAL A 159 4.93 -0.61 -11.86
CA VAL A 159 6.19 -1.04 -11.26
C VAL A 159 6.04 -2.45 -10.66
N GLN A 160 4.96 -2.75 -9.95
CA GLN A 160 4.64 -4.10 -9.47
C GLN A 160 4.57 -5.11 -10.62
N ASP A 161 3.85 -4.77 -11.70
CA ASP A 161 3.69 -5.58 -12.91
C ASP A 161 5.02 -5.78 -13.68
N ALA A 162 6.02 -4.92 -13.47
CA ALA A 162 7.37 -5.07 -14.02
C ALA A 162 8.28 -5.94 -13.15
N ILE A 163 8.17 -5.81 -11.82
CA ILE A 163 9.03 -6.47 -10.83
C ILE A 163 8.59 -7.91 -10.54
N LEU A 164 7.30 -8.25 -10.69
CA LEU A 164 6.75 -9.59 -10.47
C LEU A 164 6.70 -10.47 -11.74
N LYS A 165 7.44 -10.13 -12.79
CA LYS A 165 7.56 -10.95 -14.01
C LYS A 165 8.50 -12.15 -13.76
N PRO A 166 8.09 -13.39 -14.10
CA PRO A 166 8.93 -14.58 -13.93
C PRO A 166 10.30 -14.51 -14.62
N GLU A 167 10.42 -13.75 -15.71
CA GLU A 167 11.68 -13.47 -16.38
C GLU A 167 11.86 -11.94 -16.52
N PRO A 168 12.87 -11.33 -15.86
CA PRO A 168 13.09 -9.89 -15.92
C PRO A 168 13.74 -9.46 -17.25
N SER A 169 13.10 -8.55 -17.98
CA SER A 169 13.72 -7.97 -19.17
C SER A 169 14.67 -6.81 -18.83
N LYS A 170 15.53 -6.43 -19.79
CA LYS A 170 16.38 -5.22 -19.69
C LYS A 170 15.58 -3.93 -19.53
N ASN A 171 14.28 -3.92 -19.85
CA ASN A 171 13.41 -2.78 -19.61
C ASN A 171 12.92 -2.74 -18.15
N ASP A 172 12.73 -3.91 -17.53
CA ASP A 172 12.24 -4.02 -16.15
C ASP A 172 13.34 -3.64 -15.14
N THR A 173 14.61 -3.92 -15.43
CA THR A 173 15.73 -3.40 -14.63
C THR A 173 15.90 -1.88 -14.77
N VAL A 174 15.54 -1.29 -15.91
CA VAL A 174 15.47 0.18 -16.10
C VAL A 174 14.29 0.78 -15.32
N VAL A 175 13.14 0.10 -15.25
CA VAL A 175 12.03 0.48 -14.37
C VAL A 175 12.47 0.45 -12.91
N LEU A 176 13.08 -0.65 -12.44
CA LEU A 176 13.64 -0.74 -11.08
C LEU A 176 14.59 0.43 -10.78
N LYS A 177 15.52 0.72 -11.68
CA LYS A 177 16.49 1.80 -11.51
C LYS A 177 15.83 3.17 -11.38
N LYS A 178 14.88 3.49 -12.27
CA LYS A 178 14.09 4.73 -12.17
C LYS A 178 13.38 4.81 -10.81
N THR A 179 12.71 3.74 -10.40
CA THR A 179 11.89 3.71 -9.19
C THR A 179 12.74 3.82 -7.90
N LEU A 180 13.86 3.10 -7.81
CA LEU A 180 14.77 3.20 -6.66
C LEU A 180 15.43 4.58 -6.58
N SER A 181 15.82 5.19 -7.70
CA SER A 181 16.33 6.58 -7.70
C SER A 181 15.27 7.61 -7.27
N CYS A 182 13.97 7.37 -7.51
CA CYS A 182 12.91 8.23 -6.96
C CYS A 182 12.70 8.02 -5.44
N SER A 183 12.88 6.79 -4.94
CA SER A 183 12.68 6.43 -3.53
C SER A 183 13.88 6.73 -2.62
N TYR A 184 15.07 6.81 -3.23
CA TYR A 184 16.35 7.12 -2.59
C TYR A 184 17.10 8.23 -3.35
N PRO A 185 16.55 9.46 -3.43
CA PRO A 185 17.06 10.52 -4.32
C PRO A 185 18.47 11.03 -3.97
N ASN A 186 18.97 10.74 -2.77
CA ASN A 186 20.27 11.18 -2.27
C ASN A 186 21.30 10.03 -2.20
N LEU A 187 21.04 8.89 -2.85
CA LEU A 187 21.83 7.67 -2.72
C LEU A 187 22.16 7.09 -4.11
N PRO A 188 23.38 6.58 -4.37
CA PRO A 188 23.70 5.85 -5.59
C PRO A 188 22.80 4.62 -5.79
N PHE A 189 22.55 4.23 -7.04
CA PHE A 189 21.67 3.10 -7.34
C PHE A 189 22.19 1.77 -6.79
N ASP A 190 23.51 1.56 -6.82
CA ASP A 190 24.19 0.39 -6.23
C ASP A 190 23.98 0.33 -4.71
N GLU A 191 24.15 1.44 -3.99
CA GLU A 191 23.90 1.53 -2.54
C GLU A 191 22.40 1.41 -2.19
N ALA A 192 21.51 1.97 -3.00
CA ALA A 192 20.06 1.86 -2.82
C ALA A 192 19.54 0.42 -3.06
N LEU A 193 20.10 -0.26 -4.05
CA LEU A 193 19.79 -1.66 -4.37
C LEU A 193 20.28 -2.60 -3.25
N GLN A 194 21.51 -2.41 -2.77
CA GLN A 194 22.02 -3.16 -1.61
C GLN A 194 21.12 -2.97 -0.37
N LYS A 195 20.75 -1.72 -0.06
CA LYS A 195 19.90 -1.40 1.10
C LYS A 195 18.50 -2.01 1.03
N GLU A 196 17.94 -2.16 -0.17
CA GLU A 196 16.68 -2.89 -0.34
C GLU A 196 16.88 -4.41 -0.19
N ASN A 197 18.01 -4.97 -0.64
CA ASN A 197 18.32 -6.39 -0.46
C ASN A 197 18.51 -6.75 1.01
N GLU A 198 19.21 -5.92 1.78
CA GLU A 198 19.33 -6.05 3.25
C GLU A 198 17.95 -6.08 3.92
N LYS A 199 17.02 -5.20 3.50
CA LYS A 199 15.64 -5.20 4.01
C LYS A 199 14.82 -6.41 3.53
N LEU A 200 15.01 -6.87 2.29
CA LEU A 200 14.33 -8.06 1.77
C LEU A 200 14.77 -9.34 2.49
N GLN A 201 16.04 -9.46 2.87
CA GLN A 201 16.54 -10.58 3.69
C GLN A 201 15.84 -10.62 5.06
N VAL A 202 15.70 -9.48 5.74
CA VAL A 202 14.97 -9.39 7.02
C VAL A 202 13.48 -9.76 6.86
N GLU A 203 12.82 -9.34 5.78
CA GLU A 203 11.44 -9.77 5.51
C GLU A 203 11.35 -11.27 5.16
N LEU A 204 12.39 -11.86 4.54
CA LEU A 204 12.45 -13.29 4.23
C LEU A 204 12.60 -14.14 5.49
N GLU A 205 13.60 -13.86 6.34
CA GLU A 205 13.80 -14.54 7.63
C GLU A 205 12.53 -14.49 8.49
N ARG A 206 11.88 -13.32 8.51
CA ARG A 206 10.62 -13.11 9.19
C ARG A 206 9.48 -13.93 8.59
N SER A 207 9.33 -13.97 7.27
CA SER A 207 8.31 -14.78 6.58
C SER A 207 8.53 -16.28 6.80
N GLN A 208 9.79 -16.72 6.86
CA GLN A 208 10.17 -18.09 7.21
C GLN A 208 9.79 -18.42 8.66
N SER A 209 10.04 -17.51 9.62
CA SER A 209 9.71 -17.71 11.04
C SER A 209 8.22 -17.87 11.32
N ILE A 210 7.35 -17.30 10.47
CA ILE A 210 5.89 -17.47 10.52
C ILE A 210 5.37 -18.55 9.54
N MET A 211 6.27 -19.30 8.90
CA MET A 211 5.99 -20.36 7.92
C MET A 211 5.15 -19.92 6.69
N ASP A 212 5.22 -18.65 6.29
CA ASP A 212 4.50 -18.14 5.12
C ASP A 212 5.28 -18.40 3.83
N VAL A 213 5.04 -19.59 3.27
CA VAL A 213 5.61 -20.04 1.98
C VAL A 213 5.28 -19.07 0.83
N SER A 214 4.11 -18.42 0.85
CA SER A 214 3.69 -17.51 -0.23
C SER A 214 4.49 -16.20 -0.23
N GLN A 215 4.76 -15.66 0.96
CA GLN A 215 5.63 -14.50 1.13
C GLN A 215 7.08 -14.83 0.84
N CYS A 216 7.55 -16.01 1.29
CA CYS A 216 8.91 -16.48 0.98
C CYS A 216 9.13 -16.52 -0.55
N GLN A 217 8.20 -17.11 -1.32
CA GLN A 217 8.31 -17.15 -2.79
C GLN A 217 8.40 -15.76 -3.44
N ILE A 218 7.55 -14.81 -3.01
CA ILE A 218 7.59 -13.43 -3.53
C ILE A 218 8.92 -12.76 -3.19
N ILE A 219 9.42 -12.91 -1.96
CA ILE A 219 10.65 -12.27 -1.52
C ILE A 219 11.89 -12.91 -2.17
N GLN A 220 11.89 -14.23 -2.37
CA GLN A 220 12.93 -14.96 -3.12
C GLN A 220 13.06 -14.39 -4.55
N HIS A 221 11.92 -14.24 -5.24
CA HIS A 221 11.87 -13.63 -6.58
C HIS A 221 12.36 -12.18 -6.60
N LEU A 222 12.04 -11.38 -5.57
CA LEU A 222 12.58 -10.01 -5.45
C LEU A 222 14.10 -9.97 -5.26
N LEU A 223 14.68 -10.94 -4.54
CA LEU A 223 16.13 -11.06 -4.36
C LEU A 223 16.83 -11.50 -5.66
N GLU A 224 16.25 -12.45 -6.40
CA GLU A 224 16.75 -12.88 -7.72
C GLU A 224 16.67 -11.72 -8.74
N PHE A 225 15.56 -10.97 -8.75
CA PHE A 225 15.35 -9.81 -9.61
C PHE A 225 16.36 -8.67 -9.35
N THR A 226 16.68 -8.42 -8.08
CA THR A 226 17.66 -7.39 -7.68
C THR A 226 19.09 -7.84 -7.93
N GLU A 227 19.43 -9.12 -7.76
CA GLU A 227 20.74 -9.67 -8.14
C GLU A 227 20.94 -9.59 -9.67
N ALA A 228 19.94 -9.95 -10.47
CA ALA A 228 19.98 -9.78 -11.92
C ALA A 228 20.16 -8.30 -12.33
N ALA A 229 19.54 -7.36 -11.61
CA ALA A 229 19.75 -5.93 -11.81
C ALA A 229 21.16 -5.47 -11.40
N ALA A 230 21.71 -5.99 -10.30
CA ALA A 230 23.07 -5.69 -9.85
C ALA A 230 24.11 -6.13 -10.88
N ASN A 231 23.98 -7.36 -11.39
CA ASN A 231 24.84 -7.92 -12.44
C ASN A 231 24.69 -7.23 -13.82
N SER A 232 23.69 -6.35 -13.98
CA SER A 232 23.50 -5.55 -15.21
C SER A 232 24.24 -4.20 -15.21
N LEU A 233 24.87 -3.81 -14.10
CA LEU A 233 25.71 -2.61 -14.02
C LEU A 233 27.03 -2.82 -14.79
N PRO A 234 27.52 -1.80 -15.53
CA PRO A 234 28.85 -1.88 -16.13
C PRO A 234 29.93 -1.91 -15.04
N GLU A 235 30.94 -2.77 -15.19
CA GLU A 235 32.05 -2.89 -14.24
C GLU A 235 32.69 -1.52 -13.94
N LYS A 236 33.00 -1.28 -12.66
CA LYS A 236 33.42 0.02 -12.12
C LYS A 236 34.91 0.31 -12.41
N GLY A 237 35.28 0.30 -13.69
CA GLY A 237 36.54 0.80 -14.23
C GLY A 237 37.77 -0.09 -14.05
N SER A 238 38.08 -0.91 -15.06
CA SER A 238 39.44 -1.48 -15.17
C SER A 238 40.47 -0.37 -15.40
N PRO A 239 41.70 -0.44 -14.83
CA PRO A 239 42.67 0.64 -14.94
C PRO A 239 43.06 0.90 -16.41
N LEU A 240 42.84 2.14 -16.86
CA LEU A 240 43.05 2.56 -18.25
C LEU A 240 44.50 2.31 -18.69
N LYS A 241 44.75 1.20 -19.39
CA LYS A 241 46.04 0.93 -20.03
C LYS A 241 46.34 2.07 -21.00
N ARG A 242 47.31 2.93 -20.63
CA ARG A 242 47.82 4.03 -21.44
C ARG A 242 48.44 3.48 -22.73
N SER A 243 47.63 3.32 -23.76
CA SER A 243 48.09 3.10 -25.13
C SER A 243 48.90 4.33 -25.56
N LYS A 244 50.21 4.17 -25.68
CA LYS A 244 51.07 5.20 -26.28
C LYS A 244 50.63 5.40 -27.73
N LYS A 245 49.90 6.48 -28.00
CA LYS A 245 49.62 6.90 -29.37
C LYS A 245 50.93 7.40 -29.98
N VAL A 246 51.57 6.56 -30.80
CA VAL A 246 52.77 6.92 -31.55
C VAL A 246 52.40 7.96 -32.60
N GLU A 247 53.21 9.01 -32.70
CA GLU A 247 53.06 10.06 -33.71
C GLU A 247 53.61 9.59 -35.06
N PRO A 248 52.81 9.65 -36.15
CA PRO A 248 53.34 9.59 -37.51
C PRO A 248 53.84 10.99 -37.89
N ASN A 249 55.15 11.21 -37.74
CA ASN A 249 55.78 12.47 -38.10
C ASN A 249 55.92 12.59 -39.64
N TRP A 250 55.41 13.68 -40.22
CA TRP A 250 55.63 14.06 -41.63
C TRP A 250 55.86 15.56 -41.74
N SER A 251 56.84 15.95 -42.55
CA SER A 251 57.50 17.26 -42.49
C SER A 251 57.12 18.24 -43.61
N ASN A 252 57.01 19.52 -43.24
CA ASN A 252 57.22 20.73 -44.05
C ASN A 252 56.59 20.86 -45.45
N ALA A 253 55.68 21.83 -45.57
CA ALA A 253 55.77 22.86 -46.61
C ALA A 253 55.24 24.20 -46.05
N ASN A 254 55.87 25.31 -46.41
CA ASN A 254 55.58 26.64 -45.86
C ASN A 254 54.28 27.25 -46.42
N ASN A 255 53.64 28.13 -45.65
CA ASN A 255 53.44 29.52 -46.09
C ASN A 255 53.10 30.45 -44.93
N ASP A 256 53.48 31.72 -45.08
CA ASP A 256 53.51 32.70 -43.98
C ASP A 256 52.14 33.36 -43.72
N LYS A 257 51.88 33.66 -42.44
CA LYS A 257 51.60 35.05 -42.02
C LYS A 257 51.70 35.27 -40.51
N GLU A 258 52.04 36.51 -40.16
CA GLU A 258 52.46 36.95 -38.84
C GLU A 258 51.31 37.32 -37.88
N HIS A 259 51.65 37.30 -36.58
CA HIS A 259 51.14 38.13 -35.47
C HIS A 259 49.62 38.40 -35.34
N SER A 260 48.98 38.09 -34.20
CA SER A 260 49.31 38.78 -32.94
C SER A 260 48.73 38.08 -31.69
N PHE A 261 49.37 38.29 -30.53
CA PHE A 261 48.84 37.93 -29.21
C PHE A 261 47.99 39.05 -28.61
N ASN A 262 46.88 38.71 -27.93
CA ASN A 262 46.78 39.00 -26.50
C ASN A 262 45.66 38.26 -25.76
N GLU A 263 45.80 38.16 -24.44
CA GLU A 263 44.77 37.66 -23.52
C GLU A 263 43.83 38.80 -23.06
N ARG A 264 42.54 38.50 -22.81
CA ARG A 264 42.03 38.44 -21.42
C ARG A 264 40.59 37.93 -21.23
N ARG A 265 40.49 36.91 -20.36
CA ARG A 265 39.61 36.76 -19.19
C ARG A 265 38.16 37.30 -19.22
N LEU A 266 37.24 36.37 -18.98
CA LEU A 266 36.18 36.39 -17.96
C LEU A 266 35.26 37.64 -17.85
N LYS A 267 33.96 37.39 -18.05
CA LYS A 267 32.95 37.72 -17.03
C LYS A 267 31.72 36.82 -17.14
N GLU A 268 31.22 36.38 -16.00
CA GLU A 268 29.87 35.83 -15.85
C GLU A 268 28.86 36.98 -15.80
N SER A 269 27.63 36.72 -16.25
CA SER A 269 26.44 37.46 -15.81
C SER A 269 25.18 36.62 -16.01
N ASP A 270 24.50 36.40 -14.90
CA ASP A 270 23.30 35.60 -14.66
C ASP A 270 22.10 35.66 -15.63
N THR A 271 21.30 34.61 -15.47
CA THR A 271 19.86 34.43 -15.72
C THR A 271 18.99 35.62 -16.17
N HIS A 272 18.02 35.32 -17.04
CA HIS A 272 16.63 35.76 -16.81
C HIS A 272 15.59 34.84 -17.46
N ASN A 273 14.39 34.80 -16.87
CA ASN A 273 13.29 33.90 -17.24
C ASN A 273 12.57 34.29 -18.54
N MET A 274 11.96 33.31 -19.22
CA MET A 274 10.91 33.51 -20.22
C MET A 274 9.67 32.69 -19.86
N SER A 275 8.67 33.32 -19.24
CA SER A 275 7.36 32.72 -18.97
C SER A 275 6.41 32.93 -20.16
N ARG A 276 5.58 31.93 -20.48
CA ARG A 276 4.34 32.10 -21.27
C ARG A 276 3.24 31.17 -20.75
N ASN A 277 2.17 31.75 -20.24
CA ASN A 277 0.94 31.06 -19.85
C ASN A 277 -0.14 31.24 -20.93
N THR A 278 -0.74 30.15 -21.40
CA THR A 278 -1.99 30.08 -22.17
C THR A 278 -2.60 28.69 -21.99
N SER A 279 -3.89 28.47 -21.79
CA SER A 279 -5.02 29.37 -21.45
C SER A 279 -6.21 28.49 -20.96
N SER A 280 -7.27 29.09 -20.44
CA SER A 280 -8.38 28.39 -19.77
C SER A 280 -9.37 27.66 -20.69
N VAL A 281 -9.77 26.47 -20.26
CA VAL A 281 -11.14 25.88 -20.23
C VAL A 281 -12.20 26.41 -21.22
N SER A 282 -12.86 25.47 -21.92
CA SER A 282 -14.26 25.60 -22.36
C SER A 282 -14.98 24.24 -22.29
N SER A 283 -16.31 24.23 -22.37
CA SER A 283 -17.17 23.14 -21.89
C SER A 283 -17.87 22.30 -22.98
N GLY A 284 -17.81 20.99 -22.81
CA GLY A 284 -18.82 19.94 -23.02
C GLY A 284 -19.88 20.00 -24.13
N GLN A 285 -20.08 18.85 -24.78
CA GLN A 285 -21.42 18.33 -25.16
C GLN A 285 -21.39 16.82 -25.43
N ASP A 286 -22.46 16.11 -25.06
CA ASP A 286 -22.63 14.68 -25.30
C ASP A 286 -23.07 14.39 -26.75
N LEU A 287 -22.60 13.27 -27.32
CA LEU A 287 -23.31 12.54 -28.37
C LEU A 287 -23.17 11.02 -28.18
N LEU A 288 -24.31 10.34 -28.17
CA LEU A 288 -24.40 8.87 -28.20
C LEU A 288 -24.10 8.36 -29.62
N SER A 289 -23.46 7.19 -29.71
CA SER A 289 -23.45 6.39 -30.93
C SER A 289 -23.54 4.89 -30.62
N THR A 290 -24.06 4.11 -31.55
CA THR A 290 -24.81 2.88 -31.24
C THR A 290 -24.44 1.72 -32.17
N ARG A 291 -24.10 0.56 -31.57
CA ARG A 291 -24.35 -0.83 -32.06
C ARG A 291 -23.54 -1.41 -33.25
N GLY A 292 -22.86 -2.54 -32.99
CA GLY A 292 -22.35 -3.55 -33.96
C GLY A 292 -21.11 -4.27 -33.38
N SER A 293 -21.12 -5.55 -32.92
CA SER A 293 -21.51 -6.83 -33.55
C SER A 293 -20.66 -7.14 -34.79
N HIS A 294 -19.91 -8.25 -34.95
CA HIS A 294 -19.93 -9.67 -34.46
C HIS A 294 -18.46 -10.21 -34.56
N ARG A 295 -17.88 -11.28 -33.97
CA ARG A 295 -18.19 -12.48 -33.10
C ARG A 295 -16.99 -12.72 -32.13
N HIS A 296 -16.91 -13.64 -31.15
CA HIS A 296 -17.62 -14.88 -30.73
C HIS A 296 -17.00 -16.23 -31.19
N GLU A 297 -16.08 -16.76 -30.37
CA GLU A 297 -15.85 -18.18 -30.00
C GLU A 297 -15.59 -18.13 -28.48
N GLU A 298 -16.45 -18.57 -27.55
CA GLU A 298 -17.23 -19.81 -27.41
C GLU A 298 -16.45 -20.94 -26.72
N TRP A 299 -16.47 -20.92 -25.38
CA TRP A 299 -16.47 -22.12 -24.55
C TRP A 299 -17.55 -21.97 -23.47
N HIS A 300 -18.38 -23.01 -23.34
CA HIS A 300 -19.66 -22.96 -22.65
C HIS A 300 -19.63 -23.75 -21.32
N SER A 301 -20.34 -23.22 -20.31
CA SER A 301 -21.22 -23.89 -19.32
C SER A 301 -21.12 -25.42 -19.11
N ASP A 302 -21.24 -26.00 -17.91
CA ASP A 302 -21.84 -25.54 -16.64
C ASP A 302 -21.31 -26.35 -15.42
N LEU A 303 -21.44 -25.81 -14.20
CA LEU A 303 -22.37 -26.33 -13.17
C LEU A 303 -22.42 -25.47 -11.89
N LEU A 304 -23.56 -25.54 -11.17
CA LEU A 304 -23.78 -25.05 -9.80
C LEU A 304 -23.67 -23.53 -9.55
N GLY A 305 -24.49 -22.74 -10.25
CA GLY A 305 -25.02 -21.51 -9.66
C GLY A 305 -26.22 -21.81 -8.76
N CYS A 306 -26.31 -21.17 -7.58
CA CYS A 306 -27.57 -20.88 -6.84
C CYS A 306 -27.28 -20.16 -5.50
N CYS A 307 -27.46 -18.83 -5.46
CA CYS A 307 -27.61 -18.04 -4.22
C CYS A 307 -28.21 -16.66 -4.57
N SER A 308 -29.52 -16.63 -4.82
CA SER A 308 -30.29 -15.39 -4.92
C SER A 308 -30.87 -15.00 -3.55
N GLU A 309 -31.25 -13.74 -3.40
CA GLU A 309 -31.49 -13.07 -2.11
C GLU A 309 -32.70 -13.62 -1.31
N PRO A 310 -32.64 -13.60 0.04
CA PRO A 310 -33.73 -14.07 0.89
C PRO A 310 -34.84 -13.02 1.04
N TYR A 311 -36.05 -13.35 0.60
CA TYR A 311 -37.25 -12.57 0.90
C TYR A 311 -37.77 -12.86 2.31
N LEU A 312 -38.11 -11.80 3.06
CA LEU A 312 -38.81 -11.88 4.33
C LEU A 312 -40.27 -12.32 4.12
N CYS A 313 -40.75 -13.24 4.95
CA CYS A 313 -42.18 -13.44 5.17
C CYS A 313 -42.45 -13.73 6.66
N MET A 314 -43.21 -12.86 7.31
CA MET A 314 -43.63 -12.98 8.72
C MET A 314 -45.10 -13.43 8.76
N TYR A 315 -45.39 -14.64 9.26
CA TYR A 315 -46.76 -14.99 9.64
C TYR A 315 -46.86 -15.99 10.82
N SER A 316 -47.71 -15.61 11.78
CA SER A 316 -48.49 -16.44 12.73
C SER A 316 -47.80 -17.59 13.50
N TYR A 317 -47.37 -17.26 14.72
CA TYR A 317 -47.83 -17.80 16.00
C TYR A 317 -48.59 -19.16 16.09
N LEU A 318 -48.24 -19.89 17.15
CA LEU A 318 -49.04 -20.85 17.94
C LEU A 318 -49.44 -22.20 17.32
N LEU A 319 -48.82 -23.26 17.86
CA LEU A 319 -49.38 -24.54 18.37
C LEU A 319 -48.17 -25.49 18.54
N GLN A 320 -48.04 -26.41 19.50
CA GLN A 320 -48.61 -26.69 20.81
C GLN A 320 -47.93 -28.00 21.27
N TYR A 321 -47.59 -28.09 22.56
CA TYR A 321 -47.07 -29.27 23.27
C TYR A 321 -47.17 -30.66 22.58
N SER A 322 -46.04 -31.36 22.47
CA SER A 322 -45.99 -32.83 22.69
C SER A 322 -44.57 -33.28 23.05
N VAL A 323 -44.45 -33.97 24.20
CA VAL A 323 -43.23 -34.63 24.66
C VAL A 323 -43.32 -36.12 24.33
N PRO A 324 -42.31 -36.75 23.71
CA PRO A 324 -42.15 -38.18 23.70
C PRO A 324 -41.15 -38.61 24.78
N LEU A 325 -41.66 -39.04 25.94
CA LEU A 325 -40.96 -40.00 26.78
C LEU A 325 -41.07 -41.39 26.13
N LEU A 326 -39.98 -42.17 26.17
CA LEU A 326 -39.91 -43.59 26.60
C LEU A 326 -38.92 -44.46 25.78
N TRP A 327 -38.11 -45.21 26.54
CA TRP A 327 -37.47 -46.52 26.22
C TRP A 327 -36.29 -46.51 25.22
N LEU A 328 -35.27 -47.39 25.34
CA LEU A 328 -34.95 -48.48 26.29
C LEU A 328 -33.64 -48.15 27.07
N SER A 329 -33.47 -48.54 28.35
CA SER A 329 -33.13 -49.88 28.91
C SER A 329 -31.77 -50.42 28.47
#